data_AF-A0A928NCP5-F1
#
_entry.id   AF-A0A928NCP5-F1
#
_cell.length_a   1.000
_cell.length_b   1.000
_cell.length_c   1.000
_cell.angle_alpha   90.00
_cell.angle_beta   90.00
_cell.angle_gamma   90.00
#
_symmetry.space_group_name_H-M   'P 1'
#
loop_
_entity.id
_entity.type
_entity.pdbx_description
1 polymer ?
#
loop_
_entity_poly.entity_id
_entity_poly.type
_entity_poly.pdbx_seq_one_letter_code
_entity_poly.pdbx_strand_id
1 'polypeptide(L)'
;MVLKGLFKKRMGKNLNLENPLSFSEKLQWLKLYDHNPEYTRIVDKVTFKDYITEKIGAQYIVPNIGVWEKFEDIDFDKMPEKFVLKCNHDSGGVVICKDKSKFDIESAKKKINKSLKTNYYWSGREWPYKGVKPCILAEEYLDLPEGMVEYKMFSFNGEAKIIDVCMGVAHTPTRTNTFFDREWNKLPIHTHLPNEKGDVKPPEELSEMLEIADKLSKGIPQVRVDFYIYKGQIYLGEMTFFHDSGMTKITPEEWDYKMGEYIDLDIVK
;
A
#
# COMPACT_ATOMS: atom_id res chain seq x y z
N MET A 1 -12.06 -16.21 18.30
CA MET A 1 -10.97 -16.96 18.98
C MET A 1 -9.65 -16.88 18.22
N VAL A 2 -9.62 -17.15 16.90
CA VAL A 2 -8.38 -17.12 16.09
C VAL A 2 -7.70 -15.74 16.04
N LEU A 3 -8.44 -14.67 15.75
CA LEU A 3 -7.87 -13.31 15.65
C LEU A 3 -7.20 -12.86 16.95
N LYS A 4 -7.90 -12.96 18.09
CA LYS A 4 -7.35 -12.61 19.42
C LYS A 4 -6.07 -13.38 19.74
N GLY A 5 -6.01 -14.68 19.39
CA GLY A 5 -4.80 -15.49 19.58
C GLY A 5 -3.65 -15.07 18.68
N LEU A 6 -3.92 -14.80 17.39
CA LEU A 6 -2.91 -14.31 16.45
C LEU A 6 -2.36 -12.95 16.86
N PHE A 7 -3.24 -12.02 17.24
CA PHE A 7 -2.87 -10.69 17.73
C PHE A 7 -1.97 -10.81 18.97
N LYS A 8 -2.35 -11.62 19.95
CA LYS A 8 -1.51 -11.87 21.14
C LYS A 8 -0.13 -12.40 20.78
N LYS A 9 -0.04 -13.33 19.83
CA LYS A 9 1.23 -13.90 19.38
C LYS A 9 2.12 -12.87 18.69
N ARG A 10 1.56 -12.00 17.84
CA ARG A 10 2.32 -11.02 17.04
C ARG A 10 2.65 -9.74 17.81
N MET A 11 1.68 -9.25 18.58
CA MET A 11 1.76 -7.96 19.27
C MET A 11 2.24 -8.09 20.71
N GLY A 12 2.16 -9.28 21.32
CA GLY A 12 2.54 -9.51 22.71
C GLY A 12 1.50 -9.03 23.74
N LYS A 13 0.35 -8.49 23.31
CA LYS A 13 -0.75 -8.01 24.16
C LYS A 13 -2.10 -8.58 23.71
N ASN A 14 -3.08 -8.63 24.63
CA ASN A 14 -4.42 -9.10 24.29
C ASN A 14 -5.15 -8.05 23.45
N LEU A 15 -5.92 -8.48 22.44
CA LEU A 15 -6.77 -7.61 21.62
C LEU A 15 -8.07 -7.27 22.35
N ASN A 16 -8.32 -5.98 22.61
CA ASN A 16 -9.61 -5.47 23.04
C ASN A 16 -10.42 -4.91 21.86
N LEU A 17 -11.53 -5.56 21.49
CA LEU A 17 -12.44 -5.09 20.44
C LEU A 17 -13.65 -4.33 21.00
N GLU A 18 -13.91 -4.42 22.30
CA GLU A 18 -15.03 -3.72 22.95
C GLU A 18 -14.67 -2.26 23.22
N ASN A 19 -13.39 -2.01 23.54
CA ASN A 19 -12.83 -0.67 23.69
C ASN A 19 -11.40 -0.63 23.11
N PRO A 20 -11.25 -0.62 21.77
CA PRO A 20 -9.94 -0.57 21.13
C PRO A 20 -9.31 0.81 21.30
N LEU A 21 -8.10 0.86 21.86
CA LEU A 21 -7.42 2.13 22.12
C LEU A 21 -6.22 2.32 21.20
N SER A 22 -5.44 1.25 21.00
CA SER A 22 -4.22 1.35 20.19
C SER A 22 -4.52 1.30 18.69
N PHE A 23 -3.63 1.87 17.88
CA PHE A 23 -3.67 1.85 16.42
C PHE A 23 -3.87 0.44 15.90
N SER A 24 -3.02 -0.49 16.35
CA SER A 24 -3.13 -1.89 15.96
C SER A 24 -4.48 -2.53 16.33
N GLU A 25 -5.04 -2.22 17.51
CA GLU A 25 -6.37 -2.70 17.91
C GLU A 25 -7.49 -2.11 17.06
N LYS A 26 -7.45 -0.79 16.81
CA LYS A 26 -8.43 -0.09 15.97
C LYS A 26 -8.38 -0.56 14.52
N LEU A 27 -7.20 -0.88 13.96
CA LEU A 27 -7.10 -1.51 12.65
C LEU A 27 -7.77 -2.89 12.61
N GLN A 28 -7.64 -3.70 13.68
CA GLN A 28 -8.39 -4.97 13.75
C GLN A 28 -9.89 -4.76 13.88
N TRP A 29 -10.33 -3.73 14.60
CA TRP A 29 -11.74 -3.36 14.68
C TRP A 29 -12.27 -2.96 13.29
N LEU A 30 -11.57 -2.08 12.57
CA LEU A 30 -11.95 -1.63 11.22
C LEU A 30 -12.07 -2.81 10.24
N LYS A 31 -11.17 -3.79 10.28
CA LYS A 31 -11.30 -5.01 9.45
C LYS A 31 -12.62 -5.76 9.66
N LEU A 32 -13.14 -5.75 10.89
CA LEU A 32 -14.33 -6.50 11.27
C LEU A 32 -15.63 -5.72 11.01
N TYR A 33 -15.59 -4.39 11.08
CA TYR A 33 -16.81 -3.57 11.11
C TYR A 33 -16.89 -2.50 10.01
N ASP A 34 -15.76 -1.97 9.51
CA ASP A 34 -15.77 -1.00 8.41
C ASP A 34 -15.79 -1.73 7.06
N HIS A 35 -17.00 -2.09 6.63
CA HIS A 35 -17.24 -2.85 5.40
C HIS A 35 -17.66 -1.97 4.22
N ASN A 36 -17.11 -0.75 4.15
CA ASN A 36 -17.38 0.18 3.04
C ASN A 36 -17.03 -0.46 1.67
N PRO A 37 -18.00 -0.59 0.74
CA PRO A 37 -17.76 -1.22 -0.56
C PRO A 37 -16.81 -0.40 -1.46
N GLU A 38 -16.70 0.91 -1.26
CA GLU A 38 -15.78 1.75 -2.05
C GLU A 38 -14.32 1.34 -1.87
N TYR A 39 -13.97 0.74 -0.73
CA TYR A 39 -12.58 0.33 -0.48
C TYR A 39 -12.12 -0.76 -1.44
N THR A 40 -13.03 -1.61 -1.93
CA THR A 40 -12.71 -2.60 -2.97
C THR A 40 -12.26 -1.93 -4.26
N ARG A 41 -12.90 -0.82 -4.64
CA ARG A 41 -12.52 -0.02 -5.81
C ARG A 41 -11.13 0.61 -5.64
N ILE A 42 -10.78 0.98 -4.41
CA ILE A 42 -9.51 1.64 -4.07
C ILE A 42 -8.33 0.65 -4.05
N VAL A 43 -8.51 -0.58 -3.57
CA VAL A 43 -7.41 -1.56 -3.49
C VAL A 43 -7.20 -2.37 -4.77
N ASP A 44 -8.18 -2.38 -5.68
CA ASP A 44 -8.05 -2.98 -7.00
C ASP A 44 -7.19 -2.08 -7.90
N LYS A 45 -5.98 -2.52 -8.24
CA LYS A 45 -5.01 -1.71 -9.04
C LYS A 45 -5.54 -1.25 -10.40
N VAL A 46 -6.59 -1.88 -10.93
CA VAL A 46 -7.25 -1.42 -12.17
C VAL A 46 -8.17 -0.24 -11.85
N THR A 47 -9.18 -0.44 -11.01
CA THR A 47 -10.17 0.60 -10.71
C THR A 47 -9.63 1.73 -9.82
N PHE A 48 -8.53 1.49 -9.13
CA PHE A 48 -7.77 2.51 -8.40
C PHE A 48 -7.37 3.66 -9.31
N LYS A 49 -6.96 3.37 -10.54
CA LYS A 49 -6.55 4.40 -11.51
C LYS A 49 -7.69 5.32 -11.91
N ASP A 50 -8.88 4.75 -12.10
CA ASP A 50 -10.09 5.54 -12.37
C ASP A 50 -10.44 6.39 -11.15
N TYR A 51 -10.38 5.80 -9.95
CA TYR A 51 -10.62 6.52 -8.68
C TYR A 51 -9.66 7.70 -8.51
N ILE A 52 -8.35 7.51 -8.72
CA ILE A 52 -7.36 8.57 -8.64
C ILE A 52 -7.60 9.63 -9.73
N THR A 53 -7.89 9.22 -10.97
CA THR A 53 -8.19 10.15 -12.07
C THR A 53 -9.39 11.04 -11.75
N GLU A 54 -10.47 10.47 -11.22
CA GLU A 54 -11.68 11.22 -10.80
C GLU A 54 -11.40 12.20 -9.67
N LYS A 55 -10.53 11.84 -8.72
CA LYS A 55 -10.28 12.65 -7.51
C LYS A 55 -9.25 13.73 -7.72
N ILE A 56 -8.13 13.44 -8.38
CA ILE A 56 -6.96 14.32 -8.44
C ILE A 56 -6.35 14.46 -9.84
N GLY A 57 -6.83 13.68 -10.81
CA GLY A 57 -6.33 13.70 -12.18
C GLY A 57 -5.36 12.56 -12.49
N ALA A 58 -5.21 12.26 -13.79
CA ALA A 58 -4.48 11.10 -14.29
C ALA A 58 -2.94 11.25 -14.24
N GLN A 59 -2.42 12.46 -14.01
CA GLN A 59 -0.97 12.74 -14.02
C GLN A 59 -0.18 12.04 -12.90
N TYR A 60 -0.87 11.52 -11.89
CA TYR A 60 -0.25 10.86 -10.73
C TYR A 60 -0.24 9.34 -10.80
N ILE A 61 -0.63 8.75 -11.93
CA ILE A 61 -0.69 7.30 -12.11
C ILE A 61 0.04 6.89 -13.39
N VAL A 62 0.59 5.67 -13.37
CA VAL A 62 1.09 5.04 -14.59
C VAL A 62 -0.10 4.49 -15.37
N PRO A 63 -0.31 4.84 -16.66
CA PRO A 63 -1.41 4.27 -17.43
C PRO A 63 -1.30 2.75 -17.59
N ASN A 64 -2.45 2.06 -17.70
CA ASN A 64 -2.46 0.66 -18.11
C ASN A 64 -2.22 0.58 -19.62
N ILE A 65 -1.32 -0.31 -20.04
CA ILE A 65 -1.18 -0.74 -21.44
C ILE A 65 -2.36 -1.63 -21.82
N GLY A 66 -2.80 -2.50 -20.90
CA GLY A 66 -3.92 -3.39 -21.10
C GLY A 66 -4.33 -4.10 -19.81
N VAL A 67 -5.54 -4.69 -19.84
CA VAL A 67 -6.13 -5.46 -18.75
C VAL A 67 -6.81 -6.70 -19.34
N TRP A 68 -6.57 -7.86 -18.75
CA TRP A 68 -7.05 -9.16 -19.22
C TRP A 68 -7.51 -10.06 -18.07
N GLU A 69 -8.45 -10.96 -18.34
CA GLU A 69 -8.88 -11.98 -17.36
C GLU A 69 -8.02 -13.25 -17.42
N LYS A 70 -7.43 -13.54 -18.59
CA LYS A 70 -6.61 -14.73 -18.81
C LYS A 70 -5.25 -14.33 -19.37
N PHE A 71 -4.22 -15.07 -18.99
CA PHE A 71 -2.87 -14.82 -19.46
C PHE A 71 -2.75 -15.07 -20.98
N GLU A 72 -3.53 -16.02 -21.48
CA GLU A 72 -3.59 -16.38 -22.89
C GLU A 72 -4.14 -15.26 -23.80
N ASP A 73 -4.85 -14.28 -23.24
CA ASP A 73 -5.42 -13.17 -24.00
C ASP A 73 -4.39 -12.03 -24.24
N ILE A 74 -3.19 -12.15 -23.66
CA ILE A 74 -2.11 -11.15 -23.78
C ILE A 74 -1.41 -11.34 -25.13
N ASP A 75 -1.58 -10.38 -26.02
CA ASP A 75 -0.83 -10.27 -27.27
C ASP A 75 0.55 -9.64 -27.00
N PHE A 76 1.53 -10.50 -26.72
CA PHE A 76 2.89 -10.04 -26.42
C PHE A 76 3.52 -9.28 -27.58
N ASP A 77 3.15 -9.51 -28.84
CA ASP A 77 3.75 -8.80 -29.97
C ASP A 77 3.42 -7.30 -29.93
N LYS A 78 2.25 -6.93 -29.42
CA LYS A 78 1.81 -5.53 -29.23
C LYS A 78 2.37 -4.85 -27.97
N MET A 79 2.98 -5.61 -27.07
CA MET A 79 3.56 -5.04 -25.84
C MET A 79 4.84 -4.25 -26.15
N PRO A 80 5.15 -3.19 -25.38
CA PRO A 80 6.39 -2.45 -25.52
C PRO A 80 7.61 -3.33 -25.17
N GLU A 81 8.82 -2.82 -25.45
CA GLU A 81 10.07 -3.55 -25.18
C GLU A 81 10.27 -3.84 -23.67
N LYS A 82 9.76 -2.95 -22.81
CA LYS A 82 9.82 -3.10 -21.36
C LYS A 82 8.44 -2.88 -20.74
N PHE A 83 8.01 -3.79 -19.89
CA PHE A 83 6.70 -3.74 -19.24
C PHE A 83 6.69 -4.48 -17.92
N VAL A 84 5.66 -4.25 -17.12
CA VAL A 84 5.39 -5.00 -15.90
C VAL A 84 3.99 -5.60 -15.99
N LEU A 85 3.89 -6.92 -15.79
CA LEU A 85 2.62 -7.60 -15.58
C LEU A 85 2.34 -7.70 -14.08
N LYS A 86 1.12 -7.37 -13.66
CA LYS A 86 0.68 -7.47 -12.27
C LYS A 86 -0.70 -8.10 -12.19
N CYS A 87 -0.99 -8.80 -11.09
CA CYS A 87 -2.36 -9.07 -10.69
C CYS A 87 -2.92 -7.84 -9.94
N ASN A 88 -4.19 -7.52 -10.18
CA ASN A 88 -4.81 -6.33 -9.62
C ASN A 88 -5.10 -6.41 -8.10
N HIS A 89 -5.40 -7.62 -7.63
CA HIS A 89 -6.02 -7.88 -6.33
C HIS A 89 -5.06 -8.32 -5.22
N ASP A 90 -3.79 -8.58 -5.54
CA ASP A 90 -2.83 -9.19 -4.61
C ASP A 90 -1.58 -8.33 -4.38
N SER A 91 -0.66 -8.88 -3.59
CA SER A 91 0.72 -8.40 -3.47
C SER A 91 1.68 -9.53 -3.85
N GLY A 92 2.64 -9.22 -4.73
CA GLY A 92 3.68 -10.16 -5.19
C GLY A 92 3.38 -10.88 -6.51
N GLY A 93 2.15 -10.81 -7.03
CA GLY A 93 1.76 -11.27 -8.36
C GLY A 93 2.33 -10.41 -9.50
N VAL A 94 3.64 -10.15 -9.48
CA VAL A 94 4.34 -9.21 -10.37
C VAL A 94 5.41 -9.93 -11.20
N VAL A 95 5.46 -9.65 -12.49
CA VAL A 95 6.50 -10.10 -13.42
C VAL A 95 7.02 -8.91 -14.20
N ILE A 96 8.35 -8.75 -14.26
CA ILE A 96 9.00 -7.60 -14.90
C ILE A 96 9.70 -8.07 -16.18
N CYS A 97 9.40 -7.42 -17.30
CA CYS A 97 10.11 -7.54 -18.56
C CYS A 97 11.01 -6.32 -18.77
N LYS A 98 12.33 -6.51 -18.75
CA LYS A 98 13.32 -5.46 -19.05
C LYS A 98 13.92 -5.56 -20.46
N ASP A 99 13.69 -6.69 -21.13
CA ASP A 99 14.16 -7.04 -22.47
C ASP A 99 13.21 -8.13 -22.99
N LYS A 100 12.41 -7.77 -24.00
CA LYS A 100 11.34 -8.62 -24.54
C LYS A 100 11.90 -9.86 -25.21
N SER A 101 13.10 -9.76 -25.79
CA SER A 101 13.78 -10.90 -26.44
C SER A 101 14.21 -12.00 -25.47
N LYS A 102 14.36 -11.66 -24.17
CA LYS A 102 14.74 -12.58 -23.10
C LYS A 102 13.59 -12.90 -22.15
N PHE A 103 12.37 -12.46 -22.47
CA PHE A 103 11.23 -12.61 -21.59
C PHE A 103 10.74 -14.06 -21.57
N ASP A 104 10.81 -14.70 -20.40
CA ASP A 104 10.32 -16.07 -20.20
C ASP A 104 8.80 -16.07 -19.99
N ILE A 105 8.08 -16.21 -21.11
CA ILE A 105 6.60 -16.22 -21.16
C ILE A 105 6.03 -17.37 -20.32
N GLU A 106 6.64 -18.56 -20.33
CA GLU A 106 6.12 -19.73 -19.63
C GLU A 106 6.26 -19.59 -18.10
N SER A 107 7.39 -19.06 -17.63
CA SER A 107 7.58 -18.74 -16.21
C SER A 107 6.63 -17.63 -15.75
N ALA A 108 6.48 -16.58 -16.57
CA ALA A 108 5.53 -15.50 -16.33
C ALA A 108 4.09 -16.03 -16.22
N LYS A 109 3.67 -16.87 -17.16
CA LYS A 109 2.36 -17.54 -17.20
C LYS A 109 2.11 -18.33 -15.92
N LYS A 110 3.07 -19.17 -15.52
CA LYS A 110 2.96 -19.98 -14.30
C LYS A 110 2.79 -19.11 -13.04
N LYS A 111 3.57 -18.03 -12.92
CA LYS A 111 3.49 -17.11 -11.77
C LYS A 111 2.17 -16.36 -11.72
N ILE A 112 1.74 -15.77 -12.84
CA ILE A 112 0.49 -15.00 -12.92
C ILE A 112 -0.72 -15.91 -12.72
N ASN A 113 -0.81 -17.05 -13.39
CA ASN A 113 -1.94 -17.99 -13.23
C ASN A 113 -2.02 -18.61 -11.83
N LYS A 114 -0.89 -18.72 -11.11
CA LYS A 114 -0.92 -19.08 -9.68
C LYS A 114 -1.51 -17.95 -8.84
N SER A 115 -1.14 -16.71 -9.12
CA SER A 115 -1.58 -15.52 -8.41
C SER A 115 -3.09 -15.29 -8.60
N LEU A 116 -3.60 -15.38 -9.83
CA LEU A 116 -5.03 -15.27 -10.17
C LEU A 116 -5.96 -16.24 -9.42
N LYS A 117 -5.45 -17.37 -8.94
CA LYS A 117 -6.23 -18.37 -8.18
C LYS A 117 -6.33 -18.04 -6.68
N THR A 118 -5.62 -17.03 -6.22
CA THR A 118 -5.59 -16.64 -4.81
C THR A 118 -6.67 -15.61 -4.55
N ASN A 119 -7.41 -15.76 -3.45
CA ASN A 119 -8.19 -14.65 -2.92
C ASN A 119 -7.42 -14.03 -1.75
N TYR A 120 -6.89 -12.83 -2.00
CA TYR A 120 -5.97 -12.13 -1.10
C TYR A 120 -6.61 -11.82 0.27
N TYR A 121 -7.94 -11.72 0.35
CA TYR A 121 -8.69 -11.58 1.60
C TYR A 121 -8.31 -12.63 2.64
N TRP A 122 -8.05 -13.88 2.25
CA TRP A 122 -7.79 -14.95 3.21
C TRP A 122 -6.43 -14.82 3.92
N SER A 123 -5.51 -14.00 3.40
CA SER A 123 -4.19 -13.79 4.00
C SER A 123 -4.26 -12.97 5.31
N GLY A 124 -5.03 -11.88 5.31
CA GLY A 124 -5.12 -10.92 6.41
C GLY A 124 -6.53 -10.59 6.88
N ARG A 125 -7.55 -11.24 6.30
CA ARG A 125 -8.99 -10.96 6.49
C ARG A 125 -9.36 -9.50 6.24
N GLU A 126 -8.71 -8.91 5.24
CA GLU A 126 -8.82 -7.49 4.91
C GLU A 126 -10.00 -7.24 3.98
N TRP A 127 -11.08 -6.69 4.54
CA TRP A 127 -12.34 -6.47 3.83
C TRP A 127 -12.22 -5.90 2.41
N PRO A 128 -11.40 -4.86 2.14
CA PRO A 128 -11.29 -4.25 0.81
C PRO A 128 -10.99 -5.27 -0.30
N TYR A 129 -10.17 -6.28 -0.01
CA TYR A 129 -9.76 -7.28 -1.00
C TYR A 129 -10.79 -8.41 -1.23
N LYS A 130 -11.84 -8.51 -0.41
CA LYS A 130 -12.78 -9.64 -0.42
C LYS A 130 -13.52 -9.80 -1.75
N GLY A 131 -13.90 -8.69 -2.37
CA GLY A 131 -14.73 -8.63 -3.57
C GLY A 131 -13.96 -8.34 -4.87
N VAL A 132 -12.63 -8.20 -4.81
CA VAL A 132 -11.86 -7.86 -6.01
C VAL A 132 -11.85 -9.05 -6.97
N LYS A 133 -12.32 -8.86 -8.21
CA LYS A 133 -12.22 -9.87 -9.26
C LYS A 133 -10.76 -9.92 -9.76
N PRO A 134 -10.07 -11.07 -9.70
CA PRO A 134 -8.72 -11.19 -10.21
C PRO A 134 -8.62 -10.93 -11.72
N CYS A 135 -7.78 -9.97 -12.09
CA CYS A 135 -7.40 -9.64 -13.46
C CYS A 135 -5.89 -9.43 -13.55
N ILE A 136 -5.36 -9.50 -14.76
CA ILE A 136 -3.99 -9.16 -15.13
C ILE A 136 -4.00 -7.74 -15.69
N LEU A 137 -3.06 -6.91 -15.28
CA LEU A 137 -2.80 -5.61 -15.88
C LEU A 137 -1.35 -5.51 -16.35
N ALA A 138 -1.12 -4.74 -17.41
CA ALA A 138 0.20 -4.37 -17.87
C ALA A 138 0.42 -2.86 -17.74
N GLU A 139 1.61 -2.48 -17.30
CA GLU A 139 2.08 -1.10 -17.23
C GLU A 139 3.44 -0.98 -17.93
N GLU A 140 3.77 0.22 -18.38
CA GLU A 140 5.12 0.52 -18.83
C GLU A 140 6.10 0.35 -17.66
N TYR A 141 7.26 -0.26 -17.94
CA TYR A 141 8.29 -0.37 -16.92
C TYR A 141 9.00 0.97 -16.76
N LEU A 142 8.79 1.62 -15.61
CA LEU A 142 9.57 2.76 -15.20
C LEU A 142 10.95 2.28 -14.75
N ASP A 143 12.01 2.83 -15.35
CA ASP A 143 13.40 2.51 -14.97
C ASP A 143 13.77 3.27 -13.70
N LEU A 144 13.17 2.84 -12.60
CA LEU A 144 13.34 3.40 -11.27
C LEU A 144 14.72 3.02 -10.74
N PRO A 145 15.45 3.95 -10.08
CA PRO A 145 16.69 3.62 -9.40
C PRO A 145 16.47 2.48 -8.41
N GLU A 146 17.46 1.59 -8.30
CA GLU A 146 17.43 0.55 -7.28
C GLU A 146 17.38 1.18 -5.88
N GLY A 147 16.44 0.70 -5.05
CA GLY A 147 16.22 1.26 -3.72
C GLY A 147 15.52 2.62 -3.72
N MET A 148 14.74 2.91 -4.76
CA MET A 148 13.85 4.07 -4.84
C MET A 148 13.15 4.35 -3.50
N VAL A 149 13.13 5.63 -3.13
CA VAL A 149 12.46 6.09 -1.92
C VAL A 149 10.95 6.04 -2.12
N GLU A 150 10.26 5.41 -1.18
CA GLU A 150 8.81 5.44 -1.08
C GLU A 150 8.40 6.33 0.09
N TYR A 151 7.40 7.17 -0.12
CA TYR A 151 6.84 8.04 0.91
C TYR A 151 5.43 7.56 1.21
N LYS A 152 5.19 7.12 2.44
CA LYS A 152 3.91 6.53 2.82
C LYS A 152 3.23 7.42 3.85
N MET A 153 2.18 8.10 3.40
CA MET A 153 1.45 9.08 4.20
C MET A 153 0.36 8.38 5.00
N PHE A 154 0.61 8.14 6.28
CA PHE A 154 -0.41 7.67 7.22
C PHE A 154 -1.40 8.80 7.48
N SER A 155 -2.59 8.63 6.92
CA SER A 155 -3.64 9.63 6.89
C SER A 155 -4.84 9.18 7.70
N PHE A 156 -5.46 10.15 8.39
CA PHE A 156 -6.54 9.95 9.34
C PHE A 156 -7.64 10.97 9.03
N ASN A 157 -8.73 10.50 8.44
CA ASN A 157 -9.89 11.32 8.05
C ASN A 157 -9.55 12.65 7.33
N GLY A 158 -8.72 12.57 6.29
CA GLY A 158 -8.37 13.73 5.48
C GLY A 158 -7.16 14.51 5.96
N GLU A 159 -6.39 13.97 6.91
CA GLU A 159 -5.14 14.58 7.37
C GLU A 159 -4.00 13.55 7.43
N ALA A 160 -2.99 13.72 6.59
CA ALA A 160 -1.71 13.04 6.67
C ALA A 160 -0.91 13.57 7.87
N LYS A 161 -0.73 12.71 8.88
CA LYS A 161 -0.08 13.07 10.17
C LYS A 161 1.31 12.46 10.34
N ILE A 162 1.56 11.30 9.73
CA ILE A 162 2.83 10.58 9.84
C ILE A 162 3.30 10.16 8.45
N ILE A 163 4.59 10.31 8.20
CA ILE A 163 5.26 9.98 6.95
C ILE A 163 6.24 8.84 7.24
N ASP A 164 6.05 7.68 6.64
CA ASP A 164 7.05 6.61 6.62
C ASP A 164 7.85 6.71 5.32
N VAL A 165 9.13 7.06 5.47
CA VAL A 165 10.10 7.16 4.38
C VAL A 165 10.86 5.85 4.31
N CYS A 166 10.60 5.08 3.27
CA CYS A 166 11.23 3.79 3.08
C CYS A 166 12.35 3.88 2.04
N MET A 167 13.58 3.54 2.42
CA MET A 167 14.78 3.66 1.57
C MET A 167 15.49 2.31 1.42
N GLY A 168 16.15 2.08 0.28
CA GLY A 168 16.85 0.82 0.00
C GLY A 168 15.93 -0.23 -0.63
N VAL A 169 16.50 -1.39 -0.97
CA VAL A 169 15.82 -2.40 -1.80
C VAL A 169 14.78 -3.15 -0.97
N ALA A 170 13.52 -3.09 -1.40
CA ALA A 170 12.41 -3.78 -0.75
C ALA A 170 12.71 -5.28 -0.55
N HIS A 171 12.29 -5.82 0.60
CA HIS A 171 12.50 -7.22 1.00
C HIS A 171 13.97 -7.65 1.12
N THR A 172 14.89 -6.71 1.29
CA THR A 172 16.30 -6.99 1.57
C THR A 172 16.74 -6.37 2.90
N PRO A 173 17.85 -6.81 3.50
CA PRO A 173 18.39 -6.23 4.73
C PRO A 173 18.82 -4.76 4.61
N THR A 174 18.89 -4.19 3.40
CA THR A 174 19.25 -2.79 3.20
C THR A 174 18.05 -1.84 3.32
N ARG A 175 16.83 -2.37 3.45
CA ARG A 175 15.62 -1.56 3.59
C ARG A 175 15.56 -0.90 4.97
N THR A 176 15.28 0.40 4.97
CA THR A 176 15.01 1.20 6.18
C THR A 176 13.61 1.81 6.12
N ASN A 177 13.00 2.06 7.28
CA ASN A 177 11.75 2.80 7.43
C ASN A 177 11.95 3.89 8.48
N THR A 178 11.93 5.16 8.06
CA THR A 178 12.13 6.29 8.95
C THR A 178 10.88 7.13 9.00
N PHE A 179 10.39 7.40 10.21
CA PHE A 179 9.13 8.08 10.40
C PHE A 179 9.32 9.56 10.71
N PHE A 180 8.48 10.39 10.13
CA PHE A 180 8.42 11.84 10.35
C PHE A 180 6.99 12.27 10.64
N ASP A 181 6.83 13.39 11.34
CA ASP A 181 5.55 14.11 11.35
C ASP A 181 5.38 14.91 10.05
N ARG A 182 4.24 15.61 9.96
CA ARG A 182 3.87 16.41 8.80
C ARG A 182 4.87 17.55 8.53
N GLU A 183 5.47 18.10 9.56
CA GLU A 183 6.47 19.18 9.51
C GLU A 183 7.89 18.66 9.28
N TRP A 184 8.05 17.36 8.98
CA TRP A 184 9.33 16.70 8.73
C TRP A 184 10.25 16.58 9.97
N ASN A 185 9.70 16.61 11.18
CA ASN A 185 10.45 16.25 12.37
C ASN A 185 10.50 14.73 12.51
N LYS A 186 11.70 14.19 12.71
CA LYS A 186 11.91 12.74 12.88
C LYS A 186 11.18 12.26 14.14
N LEU A 187 10.33 11.26 13.98
CA LEU A 187 9.60 10.63 15.09
C LEU A 187 10.40 9.45 15.63
N PRO A 188 10.38 9.19 16.95
CA PRO A 188 11.08 8.06 17.55
C PRO A 188 10.35 6.72 17.35
N ILE A 189 9.67 6.54 16.22
CA ILE A 189 8.93 5.33 15.85
C ILE A 189 9.90 4.32 15.23
N HIS A 190 9.80 3.08 15.68
CA HIS A 190 10.53 1.94 15.14
C HIS A 190 9.55 0.79 14.90
N THR A 191 9.77 0.06 13.80
CA THR A 191 9.02 -1.16 13.46
C THR A 191 10.00 -2.34 13.35
N HIS A 192 9.72 -3.31 12.49
CA HIS A 192 10.60 -4.45 12.24
C HIS A 192 11.83 -4.09 11.38
N LEU A 193 11.79 -2.95 10.70
CA LEU A 193 12.91 -2.42 9.91
C LEU A 193 13.64 -1.33 10.70
N PRO A 194 14.97 -1.20 10.51
CA PRO A 194 15.74 -0.13 11.14
C PRO A 194 15.39 1.23 10.51
N ASN A 195 15.55 2.29 11.29
CA ASN A 195 15.50 3.65 10.78
C ASN A 195 16.83 3.98 10.07
N GLU A 196 16.78 4.95 9.17
CA GLU A 196 17.96 5.48 8.50
C GLU A 196 18.90 6.13 9.52
N LYS A 197 20.20 5.85 9.36
CA LYS A 197 21.24 6.36 10.28
C LYS A 197 21.59 7.82 9.99
N GLY A 198 21.50 8.23 8.73
CA GLY A 198 21.80 9.59 8.30
C GLY A 198 20.60 10.53 8.34
N ASP A 199 20.86 11.78 7.97
CA ASP A 199 19.83 12.78 7.78
C ASP A 199 19.05 12.49 6.48
N VAL A 200 17.73 12.43 6.59
CA VAL A 200 16.82 12.27 5.46
C VAL A 200 16.19 13.61 5.18
N LYS A 201 16.46 14.16 3.99
CA LYS A 201 15.90 15.46 3.57
C LYS A 201 14.47 15.31 3.06
N PRO A 202 13.60 16.31 3.28
CA PRO A 202 12.29 16.32 2.64
C PRO A 202 12.45 16.42 1.12
N PRO A 203 11.59 15.73 0.34
CA PRO A 203 11.49 15.97 -1.09
C PRO A 203 10.89 17.36 -1.34
N GLU A 204 11.19 17.95 -2.50
CA GLU A 204 10.60 19.24 -2.91
C GLU A 204 9.07 19.14 -3.08
N GLU A 205 8.60 17.95 -3.45
CA GLU A 205 7.22 17.57 -3.70
C GLU A 205 6.41 17.29 -2.42
N LEU A 206 6.99 17.44 -1.22
CA LEU A 206 6.35 17.09 0.05
C LEU A 206 4.97 17.75 0.23
N SER A 207 4.87 19.05 -0.02
CA SER A 207 3.61 19.79 0.17
C SER A 207 2.50 19.23 -0.71
N GLU A 208 2.80 18.96 -1.98
CA GLU A 208 1.83 18.41 -2.94
C GLU A 208 1.42 16.98 -2.55
N MET A 209 2.36 16.13 -2.11
CA MET A 209 2.03 14.79 -1.61
C MET A 209 1.11 14.82 -0.40
N LEU A 210 1.33 15.75 0.55
CA LEU A 210 0.47 15.93 1.72
C LEU A 210 -0.94 16.38 1.32
N GLU A 211 -1.06 17.36 0.42
CA GLU A 211 -2.37 17.83 -0.08
C GLU A 211 -3.15 16.72 -0.79
N ILE A 212 -2.45 15.91 -1.61
CA ILE A 212 -3.06 14.75 -2.27
C ILE A 212 -3.53 13.72 -1.24
N ALA A 213 -2.70 13.40 -0.24
CA ALA A 213 -3.03 12.44 0.81
C ALA A 213 -4.24 12.90 1.63
N ASP A 214 -4.30 14.18 2.00
CA ASP A 214 -5.42 14.81 2.71
C ASP A 214 -6.71 14.69 1.88
N LYS A 215 -6.65 14.99 0.57
CA LYS A 215 -7.82 14.91 -0.31
C LYS A 215 -8.34 13.48 -0.49
N LEU A 216 -7.44 12.51 -0.65
CA LEU A 216 -7.80 11.11 -0.90
C LEU A 216 -8.28 10.36 0.36
N SER A 217 -7.81 10.77 1.54
CA SER A 217 -8.14 10.13 2.81
C SER A 217 -9.37 10.72 3.52
N LYS A 218 -9.96 11.79 2.99
CA LYS A 218 -11.13 12.45 3.60
C LYS A 218 -12.31 11.49 3.73
N GLY A 219 -12.85 11.37 4.94
CA GLY A 219 -13.95 10.46 5.26
C GLY A 219 -13.54 9.00 5.48
N ILE A 220 -12.24 8.69 5.48
CA ILE A 220 -11.71 7.36 5.76
C ILE A 220 -11.06 7.39 7.15
N PRO A 221 -11.44 6.50 8.11
CA PRO A 221 -10.89 6.52 9.47
C PRO A 221 -9.36 6.46 9.50
N GLN A 222 -8.80 5.60 8.65
CA GLN A 222 -7.36 5.44 8.48
C GLN A 222 -7.05 4.86 7.11
N VAL A 223 -6.11 5.48 6.39
CA VAL A 223 -5.53 4.91 5.18
C VAL A 223 -4.12 5.44 4.99
N ARG A 224 -3.23 4.59 4.46
CA ARG A 224 -1.89 4.98 4.02
C ARG A 224 -1.93 5.29 2.54
N VAL A 225 -1.43 6.44 2.11
CA VAL A 225 -1.28 6.79 0.69
C VAL A 225 0.19 6.70 0.31
N ASP A 226 0.51 5.83 -0.63
CA ASP A 226 1.88 5.47 -0.97
C ASP A 226 2.31 6.19 -2.24
N PHE A 227 3.39 6.96 -2.13
CA PHE A 227 3.95 7.74 -3.22
C PHE A 227 5.38 7.31 -3.54
N TYR A 228 5.77 7.60 -4.77
CA TYR A 228 7.17 7.67 -5.17
C TYR A 228 7.36 8.78 -6.19
N ILE A 229 8.61 9.24 -6.33
CA ILE A 229 8.97 10.32 -7.24
C ILE A 229 9.87 9.75 -8.33
N TYR A 230 9.50 10.01 -9.59
CA TYR A 230 10.30 9.62 -10.74
C TYR A 230 10.44 10.79 -11.70
N LYS A 231 11.69 11.22 -11.93
CA LYS A 231 12.04 12.38 -12.78
C LYS A 231 11.28 13.67 -12.41
N GLY A 232 11.14 13.93 -11.10
CA GLY A 232 10.44 15.11 -10.57
C GLY A 232 8.91 15.05 -10.67
N GLN A 233 8.34 13.89 -11.01
CA GLN A 233 6.90 13.66 -11.05
C GLN A 233 6.48 12.73 -9.91
N ILE A 234 5.40 13.08 -9.22
CA ILE A 234 4.77 12.27 -8.18
C ILE A 234 3.93 11.16 -8.83
N TYR A 235 4.08 9.95 -8.33
CA TYR A 235 3.23 8.81 -8.68
C TYR A 235 2.65 8.16 -7.41
N LEU A 236 1.38 7.78 -7.48
CA LEU A 236 0.74 6.94 -6.46
C LEU A 236 0.93 5.46 -6.80
N GLY A 237 1.44 4.70 -5.84
CA GLY A 237 1.56 3.26 -5.94
C GLY A 237 0.30 2.53 -5.49
N GLU A 238 -0.21 2.89 -4.31
CA GLU A 238 -1.39 2.26 -3.69
C GLU A 238 -2.00 3.14 -2.60
N MET A 239 -3.23 2.79 -2.21
CA MET A 239 -3.82 3.19 -0.94
C MET A 239 -4.05 1.94 -0.09
N THR A 240 -3.46 1.91 1.11
CA THR A 240 -3.39 0.73 1.97
C THR A 240 -4.10 0.99 3.30
N PHE A 241 -5.19 0.24 3.53
CA PHE A 241 -6.07 0.42 4.70
C PHE A 241 -5.54 -0.21 5.99
N PHE A 242 -4.73 -1.26 5.88
CA PHE A 242 -4.25 -2.00 7.04
C PHE A 242 -2.75 -2.23 6.94
N HIS A 243 -1.98 -1.21 7.35
CA HIS A 243 -0.52 -1.30 7.36
C HIS A 243 -0.05 -2.58 8.09
N ASP A 244 0.70 -3.43 7.39
CA ASP A 244 1.15 -4.74 7.85
C ASP A 244 0.04 -5.59 8.48
N SER A 245 -1.16 -5.52 7.88
CA SER A 245 -2.35 -6.20 8.37
C SER A 245 -2.83 -5.76 9.77
N GLY A 246 -2.39 -4.59 10.24
CA GLY A 246 -2.59 -4.10 11.61
C GLY A 246 -1.89 -4.96 12.66
N MET A 247 -0.80 -5.63 12.27
CA MET A 247 -0.07 -6.61 13.09
C MET A 247 1.42 -6.27 13.22
N THR A 248 1.78 -5.00 13.09
CA THR A 248 3.15 -4.51 13.27
C THR A 248 3.34 -3.88 14.63
N LYS A 249 4.32 -4.39 15.36
CA LYS A 249 4.72 -3.84 16.65
C LYS A 249 5.43 -2.51 16.43
N ILE A 250 4.84 -1.45 16.97
CA ILE A 250 5.40 -0.09 17.02
C ILE A 250 6.15 0.11 18.35
N THR A 251 7.37 0.64 18.30
CA THR A 251 8.19 0.94 19.47
C THR A 251 8.71 2.39 19.42
N PRO A 252 8.59 3.18 20.49
CA PRO A 252 8.00 2.85 21.79
C PRO A 252 6.47 2.69 21.70
N GLU A 253 5.90 1.90 22.62
CA GLU A 253 4.48 1.51 22.56
C GLU A 253 3.52 2.71 22.63
N GLU A 254 3.93 3.81 23.26
CA GLU A 254 3.17 5.06 23.29
C GLU A 254 2.72 5.54 21.90
N TRP A 255 3.50 5.26 20.84
CA TRP A 255 3.12 5.64 19.47
C TRP A 255 2.01 4.77 18.89
N ASP A 256 1.90 3.49 19.31
CA ASP A 256 0.75 2.66 18.93
C ASP A 256 -0.53 3.26 19.53
N TYR A 257 -0.50 3.79 20.76
CA TYR A 257 -1.66 4.48 21.34
C TYR A 257 -1.91 5.86 20.73
N LYS A 258 -0.86 6.68 20.55
CA LYS A 258 -0.97 8.02 19.94
C LYS A 258 -1.55 7.96 18.52
N MET A 259 -1.10 7.01 17.70
CA MET A 259 -1.69 6.77 16.38
C MET A 259 -3.14 6.25 16.48
N GLY A 260 -3.47 5.52 17.53
CA GLY A 260 -4.84 5.10 17.83
C GLY A 260 -5.76 6.28 18.12
N GLU A 261 -5.30 7.32 18.83
CA GLU A 261 -6.07 8.53 19.11
C GLU A 261 -6.49 9.29 17.84
N TYR A 262 -5.71 9.18 16.76
CA TYR A 262 -6.05 9.82 15.48
C TYR A 262 -7.17 9.12 14.71
N ILE A 263 -7.47 7.85 15.03
CA ILE A 263 -8.53 7.09 14.37
C ILE A 263 -9.84 7.32 15.11
N ASP A 264 -10.75 8.05 14.46
CA ASP A 264 -12.14 8.16 14.87
C ASP A 264 -12.95 6.98 14.30
N LEU A 265 -13.50 6.14 15.17
CA LEU A 265 -14.34 5.00 14.77
C LEU A 265 -15.81 5.40 14.58
N ASP A 266 -16.24 6.55 15.11
CA ASP A 266 -17.64 6.99 15.05
C ASP A 266 -18.06 7.43 13.64
N ILE A 267 -17.09 7.66 12.75
CA ILE A 267 -17.36 7.96 11.34
C ILE A 267 -17.66 6.70 10.51
N VAL A 268 -17.48 5.50 11.08
CA VAL A 268 -17.82 4.22 10.44
C VAL A 268 -19.34 4.02 10.55
N LYS A 269 -19.99 3.81 9.40
CA LYS A 269 -21.45 3.70 9.28
C LYS A 269 -21.94 2.25 9.28
#